data_AF-A0A1Y3AY12-F1
#
_entry.id   AF-A0A1Y3AY12-F1
#
_cell.length_a   1.000
_cell.length_b   1.000
_cell.length_c   1.000
_cell.angle_alpha   90.00
_cell.angle_beta   90.00
_cell.angle_gamma   90.00
#
_symmetry.space_group_name_H-M   'P 1'
#
loop_
_entity.id
_entity.type
_entity.pdbx_description
1 polymer ?
#
loop_
_entity_poly.entity_id
_entity_poly.type
_entity_poly.pdbx_seq_one_letter_code
_entity_poly.pdbx_strand_id
1 'polypeptide(L)'
;MDQDTIIRCQSTNSPQVPQTKSLNKLFKINVHLNPTKAQIVDVRRDGMTIGSMVHATCLTWGSKPSAKIFWFIHDRPLLDVK
;
A
#
# COMPACT_ATOMS: atom_id res chain seq x y z
N MET A 1 3.99 -12.62 4.66
CA MET A 1 3.56 -12.09 5.97
C MET A 1 2.15 -11.57 5.78
N ASP A 2 1.16 -12.28 6.30
CA ASP A 2 -0.27 -12.09 6.00
C ASP A 2 -0.72 -10.66 6.29
N GLN A 3 -1.09 -9.92 5.25
CA GLN A 3 -1.28 -8.48 5.34
C GLN A 3 -2.62 -8.08 5.97
N ASP A 4 -3.59 -8.99 6.17
CA ASP A 4 -4.86 -8.67 6.82
C ASP A 4 -5.24 -9.74 7.84
N THR A 5 -4.43 -9.87 8.90
CA THR A 5 -4.69 -10.81 9.99
C THR A 5 -5.95 -10.40 10.76
N ILE A 6 -6.94 -11.29 10.73
CA ILE A 6 -8.12 -11.23 11.59
C ILE A 6 -7.90 -12.20 12.74
N ILE A 7 -7.84 -11.67 13.96
CA ILE A 7 -7.72 -12.47 15.18
C ILE A 7 -9.12 -12.73 15.73
N ARG A 8 -9.42 -13.99 16.01
CA ARG A 8 -10.67 -14.43 16.62
C ARG A 8 -10.44 -14.82 18.08
N CYS A 9 -11.13 -14.13 18.99
CA CYS A 9 -11.30 -14.59 20.36
C CYS A 9 -12.62 -15.36 20.45
N GLN A 10 -12.59 -16.54 21.08
CA GLN A 10 -13.76 -17.39 21.27
C GLN A 10 -13.83 -17.87 22.73
N SER A 11 -15.01 -17.79 23.34
CA SER A 11 -15.26 -18.23 24.71
C SER A 11 -16.36 -19.29 24.75
N THR A 12 -16.10 -20.40 25.44
CA THR A 12 -17.03 -21.51 25.66
C THR A 12 -17.07 -21.87 27.15
N ASN A 13 -18.27 -22.06 27.69
CA ASN A 13 -18.46 -22.38 29.12
C ASN A 13 -18.45 -23.90 29.41
N SER A 14 -18.63 -24.74 28.38
CA SER A 14 -18.51 -26.19 28.47
C SER A 14 -18.18 -26.76 27.08
N PRO A 15 -17.45 -27.88 26.98
CA PRO A 15 -17.16 -28.56 25.71
C PRO A 15 -18.42 -28.98 24.93
N GLN A 16 -19.56 -29.12 25.62
CA GLN A 16 -20.82 -29.56 25.05
C GLN A 16 -21.62 -28.42 24.38
N VAL A 17 -21.20 -27.17 24.56
CA VAL A 17 -21.88 -26.01 23.97
C VAL A 17 -21.57 -25.95 22.48
N PRO A 18 -22.58 -25.98 21.58
CA PRO A 18 -22.36 -25.83 20.15
C PRO A 18 -21.63 -24.53 19.81
N GLN A 19 -20.72 -24.55 18.82
CA GLN A 19 -19.97 -23.35 18.39
C GLN A 19 -20.85 -22.15 18.04
N THR A 20 -22.08 -22.40 17.55
CA THR A 20 -23.06 -21.34 17.23
C THR A 20 -23.55 -20.57 18.46
N LYS A 21 -23.46 -21.17 19.66
CA LYS A 21 -23.83 -20.55 20.93
C LYS A 21 -22.63 -19.99 21.71
N SER A 22 -21.42 -20.10 21.15
CA SER A 22 -20.19 -19.58 21.74
C SER A 22 -20.03 -18.10 21.43
N LEU A 23 -19.68 -17.32 22.45
CA LEU A 23 -19.34 -15.91 22.26
C LEU A 23 -18.03 -15.81 21.49
N ASN A 24 -18.03 -15.01 20.43
CA ASN A 24 -16.81 -14.72 19.69
C ASN A 24 -16.69 -13.24 19.36
N LYS A 25 -15.45 -12.79 19.23
CA LYS A 25 -15.11 -11.43 18.81
C LYS A 25 -13.97 -11.47 17.81
N LEU A 26 -14.11 -10.69 16.74
CA LEU A 26 -13.09 -10.53 15.70
C LEU A 26 -12.38 -9.19 15.88
N PHE A 27 -11.07 -9.21 15.73
CA PHE A 27 -10.19 -8.04 15.75
C PHE A 27 -9.38 -8.02 14.46
N LYS A 28 -9.35 -6.88 13.78
CA LYS A 28 -8.52 -6.69 12.59
C LYS A 28 -7.27 -5.90 12.97
N ILE A 29 -6.10 -6.42 12.62
CA ILE A 29 -4.84 -5.68 12.77
C ILE A 29 -4.62 -4.85 11.50
N ASN A 30 -4.43 -3.54 11.68
CA ASN A 30 -4.02 -2.65 10.60
C ASN A 30 -2.55 -2.26 10.80
N VAL A 31 -1.69 -2.75 9.92
CA VAL A 31 -0.26 -2.43 9.94
C VAL A 31 0.01 -1.26 9.02
N HIS A 32 0.73 -0.26 9.52
CA HIS A 32 1.22 0.87 8.74
C HIS A 32 2.69 0.66 8.41
N LEU A 33 2.99 0.54 7.11
CA LEU A 33 4.32 0.30 6.58
C LEU A 33 4.70 1.41 5.62
N ASN A 34 5.88 1.99 5.85
CA ASN A 34 6.49 2.90 4.89
C ASN A 34 6.92 2.13 3.63
N PRO A 35 6.94 2.77 2.46
CA PRO A 35 7.51 2.18 1.27
C PRO A 35 8.97 1.81 1.51
N THR A 36 9.37 0.61 1.11
CA THR A 36 10.75 0.12 1.28
C THR A 36 11.64 0.53 0.12
N LYS A 37 11.04 0.79 -1.05
CA LYS A 37 11.73 1.20 -2.27
C LYS A 37 10.81 2.06 -3.13
N ALA A 38 11.40 3.05 -3.80
CA ALA A 38 10.80 3.81 -4.88
C ALA A 38 11.75 3.84 -6.08
N GLN A 39 11.21 3.77 -7.30
CA GLN A 39 12.02 3.78 -8.52
C GLN A 39 11.26 4.44 -9.66
N ILE A 40 11.92 5.37 -10.36
CA ILE A 40 11.42 5.92 -11.62
C ILE A 40 11.78 4.96 -12.75
N VAL A 41 10.79 4.56 -13.53
CA VAL A 41 10.88 3.66 -14.67
C VAL A 41 10.27 4.33 -15.91
N ASP A 42 10.54 3.73 -17.08
CA ASP A 42 10.01 4.16 -18.38
C ASP A 42 10.38 5.59 -18.81
N VAL A 43 11.57 6.07 -18.40
CA VAL A 43 12.13 7.30 -18.96
C VAL A 43 12.68 6.96 -20.35
N ARG A 44 11.89 7.14 -21.41
CA ARG A 44 12.37 6.94 -22.80
C ARG A 44 13.50 7.93 -23.07
N ARG A 45 14.72 7.42 -23.26
CA ARG A 45 15.92 8.24 -23.51
C ARG A 45 16.27 8.37 -24.99
N ASP A 46 15.86 7.41 -25.80
CA ASP A 46 16.25 7.36 -27.21
C ASP A 46 15.36 8.27 -28.06
N GLY A 47 15.99 9.19 -28.81
CA GLY A 47 15.32 10.07 -29.77
C GLY A 47 14.56 11.26 -29.16
N MET A 48 14.84 11.61 -27.90
CA MET A 48 14.20 12.76 -27.27
C MET A 48 14.70 14.08 -27.90
N THR A 49 13.77 14.90 -28.37
CA THR A 49 14.05 16.22 -28.95
C THR A 49 13.62 17.34 -28.02
N ILE A 50 14.18 18.53 -28.20
CA ILE A 50 13.78 19.72 -27.45
C ILE A 50 12.28 19.96 -27.68
N GLY A 51 11.52 20.11 -26.60
CA GLY A 51 10.06 20.30 -26.64
C GLY A 51 9.24 19.01 -26.68
N SER A 52 9.87 17.84 -26.77
CA SER A 52 9.14 16.56 -26.66
C SER A 52 8.64 16.30 -25.23
N MET A 53 7.47 15.68 -25.14
CA MET A 53 6.88 15.27 -23.86
C MET A 53 7.47 13.94 -23.39
N VAL A 54 7.81 13.85 -22.11
CA VAL A 54 8.34 12.62 -21.49
C VAL A 54 7.29 12.02 -20.58
N HIS A 55 6.99 10.74 -20.82
CA HIS A 55 6.24 9.95 -19.87
C HIS A 55 7.23 9.31 -18.88
N ALA A 56 6.95 9.42 -17.58
CA ALA A 56 7.75 8.80 -16.54
C ALA A 56 6.80 8.14 -15.54
N THR A 57 7.13 6.92 -15.11
CA THR A 57 6.34 6.18 -14.13
C THR A 57 7.15 6.00 -12.86
N CYS A 58 6.56 6.25 -11.69
CA CYS A 58 7.20 5.94 -10.42
C CYS A 58 6.53 4.72 -9.80
N LEU A 59 7.32 3.70 -9.47
CA LEU A 59 6.86 2.49 -8.80
C LEU A 59 7.37 2.48 -7.36
N THR A 60 6.49 2.10 -6.44
CA THR A 60 6.80 1.96 -5.01
C THR A 60 6.42 0.57 -4.51
N TRP A 61 7.20 0.01 -3.58
CA TRP A 61 6.96 -1.32 -3.03
C TRP A 61 6.92 -1.31 -1.50
N GLY A 62 6.21 -2.29 -0.93
CA GLY A 62 6.24 -2.58 0.51
C GLY A 62 5.40 -1.65 1.40
N SER A 63 4.66 -0.71 0.84
CA SER A 63 3.81 0.21 1.62
C SER A 63 2.47 -0.39 2.00
N LYS A 64 2.01 -0.13 3.22
CA LYS A 64 0.60 -0.31 3.62
C LYS A 64 0.16 0.88 4.49
N PRO A 65 -0.90 1.62 4.14
CA PRO A 65 -1.66 1.56 2.89
C PRO A 65 -0.81 1.95 1.66
N SER A 66 -1.40 1.97 0.47
CA SER A 66 -0.71 2.39 -0.76
C SER A 66 -0.02 3.74 -0.59
N ALA A 67 1.22 3.82 -1.05
CA ALA A 67 2.03 5.02 -0.95
C ALA A 67 1.43 6.21 -1.72
N LYS A 68 1.63 7.43 -1.20
CA LYS A 68 1.41 8.66 -1.95
C LYS A 68 2.73 9.07 -2.61
N ILE A 69 2.68 9.37 -3.91
CA ILE A 69 3.84 9.73 -4.72
C ILE A 69 3.80 11.23 -4.98
N PHE A 70 4.94 11.90 -4.80
CA PHE A 70 5.14 13.31 -5.11
C PHE A 70 6.30 13.45 -6.08
N TRP A 71 6.11 14.23 -7.13
CA TRP A 71 7.12 14.45 -8.16
C TRP A 71 7.84 15.78 -7.95
N PHE A 72 9.15 15.78 -8.19
CA PHE A 72 9.99 16.97 -8.13
C PHE A 72 10.88 17.04 -9.36
N ILE A 73 11.03 18.24 -9.91
CA ILE A 73 11.98 18.54 -10.99
C ILE A 73 12.84 19.72 -10.52
N HIS A 74 14.16 19.52 -10.44
CA HIS A 74 15.11 20.52 -9.92
C HIS A 74 14.65 21.10 -8.57
N ASP A 75 14.31 20.21 -7.63
CA ASP A 75 13.82 20.53 -6.27
C ASP A 75 12.51 21.33 -6.19
N ARG A 76 11.81 21.50 -7.33
CA ARG A 76 10.50 22.12 -7.37
C ARG A 76 9.42 21.05 -7.47
N PRO A 77 8.37 21.13 -6.63
CA PRO A 77 7.25 20.19 -6.72
C PRO A 77 6.58 20.36 -8.08
N LEU A 78 6.40 19.24 -8.78
CA LEU A 78 5.54 19.19 -9.94
C LEU A 78 4.11 19.20 -9.40
N LEU A 79 3.46 20.36 -9.45
CA LEU A 79 2.04 20.45 -9.11
C LEU A 79 1.27 19.60 -10.12
N ASP A 80 0.40 18.73 -9.62
CA ASP A 80 -0.48 17.92 -10.45
C ASP A 80 -1.39 18.88 -11.23
N VAL A 81 -1.10 19.09 -12.52
CA VAL A 81 -1.97 19.88 -13.39
C VAL A 81 -3.14 18.97 -13.73
N LYS A 82 -4.23 19.13 -12.97
CA LYS A 82 -5.48 18.41 -13.15
C LYS A 82 -6.09 18.65 -14.53
#